data_AF-A0A7J5TUS2-F1
#
_entry.id   AF-A0A7J5TUS2-F1
#
_cell.length_a   1.000
_cell.length_b   1.000
_cell.length_c   1.000
_cell.angle_alpha   90.00
_cell.angle_beta   90.00
_cell.angle_gamma   90.00
#
_symmetry.space_group_name_H-M   'P 1'
#
loop_
_entity.id
_entity.type
_entity.pdbx_description
1 polymer ?
#
loop_
_entity_poly.entity_id
_entity_poly.type
_entity_poly.pdbx_seq_one_letter_code
_entity_poly.pdbx_strand_id
1 'polypeptide(L)'
;MLGFGLTGWAQTVQYTIRYNLTLSRYEVYAKPSFSQSQYNWGSSQITIVTPSSLTNVAFSVVSTAAGGWTDNSQVYDVFGSDFHGVGSTGLKVDLVADQEVLLFHFVLASGQCIPGLRLFINGTDPGSIAPGMNGGDFSNTMYSSGDILGSNNLYIANYANTGTVCTACNLQAPILSKL
;
A
#
# COMPACT_ATOMS: atom_id res chain seq x y z
N MET A 1 -22.33 -15.61 37.19
CA MET A 1 -21.58 -15.97 35.98
C MET A 1 -20.98 -14.70 35.41
N LEU A 2 -19.66 -14.53 35.55
CA LEU A 2 -18.91 -13.45 34.93
C LEU A 2 -18.80 -13.76 33.43
N GLY A 3 -19.55 -13.03 32.61
CA GLY A 3 -19.45 -13.12 31.16
C GLY A 3 -18.13 -12.52 30.70
N PHE A 4 -17.20 -13.36 30.26
CA PHE A 4 -16.05 -12.94 29.48
C PHE A 4 -16.56 -12.29 28.19
N GLY A 5 -16.46 -10.97 28.09
CA GLY A 5 -16.63 -10.26 26.83
C GLY A 5 -15.51 -10.68 25.89
N LEU A 6 -15.85 -11.48 24.88
CA LEU A 6 -14.96 -11.69 23.73
C LEU A 6 -14.71 -10.32 23.11
N THR A 7 -13.47 -9.85 23.12
CA THR A 7 -13.05 -8.66 22.39
C THR A 7 -13.30 -8.92 20.91
N GLY A 8 -14.37 -8.33 20.36
CA GLY A 8 -14.59 -8.29 18.92
C GLY A 8 -13.41 -7.55 18.31
N TRP A 9 -12.60 -8.26 17.51
CA TRP A 9 -11.54 -7.62 16.75
C TRP A 9 -12.21 -6.68 15.75
N ALA A 10 -11.91 -5.39 15.84
CA ALA A 10 -12.36 -4.42 14.84
C ALA A 10 -11.88 -4.87 13.45
N GLN A 11 -12.69 -4.66 12.41
CA GLN A 11 -12.27 -4.89 11.03
C GLN A 11 -11.05 -4.00 10.74
N THR A 12 -9.98 -4.59 10.23
CA THR A 12 -8.74 -3.86 9.93
C THR A 12 -8.15 -4.31 8.61
N VAL A 13 -7.36 -3.42 8.01
CA VAL A 13 -6.64 -3.65 6.77
C VAL A 13 -5.20 -3.19 6.95
N GLN A 14 -4.26 -4.01 6.48
CA GLN A 14 -2.86 -3.64 6.35
C GLN A 14 -2.46 -3.54 4.88
N TYR A 15 -1.46 -2.71 4.56
CA TYR A 15 -0.94 -2.57 3.20
C TYR A 15 0.52 -3.02 3.07
N THR A 16 0.90 -3.42 1.86
CA THR A 16 2.30 -3.60 1.49
C THR A 16 2.52 -3.27 0.02
N ILE A 17 3.78 -3.05 -0.35
CA ILE A 17 4.23 -2.91 -1.73
C ILE A 17 5.38 -3.88 -1.97
N ARG A 18 5.36 -4.54 -3.13
CA ARG A 18 6.43 -5.44 -3.56
C ARG A 18 6.73 -5.30 -5.04
N TYR A 19 7.97 -5.57 -5.41
CA TYR A 19 8.33 -5.72 -6.82
C TYR A 19 8.14 -7.17 -7.24
N ASN A 20 7.37 -7.38 -8.29
CA ASN A 20 7.21 -8.69 -8.92
C ASN A 20 8.27 -8.85 -10.02
N LEU A 21 9.29 -9.66 -9.77
CA LEU A 21 10.40 -9.89 -10.71
C LEU A 21 9.93 -10.55 -12.01
N THR A 22 8.97 -11.48 -11.94
CA THR A 22 8.44 -12.19 -13.11
C THR A 22 7.66 -11.27 -14.03
N LEU A 23 6.85 -10.38 -13.45
CA LEU A 23 5.98 -9.46 -14.20
C LEU A 23 6.60 -8.06 -14.39
N SER A 24 7.79 -7.84 -13.84
CA SER A 24 8.54 -6.58 -13.89
C SER A 24 7.69 -5.34 -13.53
N ARG A 25 7.00 -5.41 -12.39
CA ARG A 25 6.09 -4.35 -11.94
C ARG A 25 6.02 -4.25 -10.42
N TYR A 26 5.68 -3.08 -9.92
CA TYR A 26 5.35 -2.88 -8.51
C TYR A 26 3.89 -3.20 -8.27
N GLU A 27 3.61 -3.94 -7.21
CA GLU A 27 2.30 -4.42 -6.85
C GLU A 27 1.98 -4.00 -5.41
N VAL A 28 0.79 -3.42 -5.24
CA VAL A 28 0.31 -2.93 -3.94
C VAL A 28 -0.85 -3.80 -3.48
N TYR A 29 -0.74 -4.29 -2.26
CA TYR A 29 -1.66 -5.27 -1.70
C TYR A 29 -2.32 -4.77 -0.43
N ALA A 30 -3.56 -5.23 -0.23
CA ALA A 30 -4.27 -5.18 1.03
C ALA A 30 -4.32 -6.56 1.68
N LYS A 31 -4.20 -6.61 3.01
CA LYS A 31 -4.44 -7.82 3.81
C LYS A 31 -5.47 -7.50 4.91
N PRO A 32 -6.73 -7.95 4.77
CA PRO A 32 -7.78 -7.70 5.75
C PRO A 32 -7.71 -8.72 6.89
N SER A 33 -8.19 -8.34 8.08
CA SER A 33 -8.37 -9.26 9.23
C SER A 33 -9.72 -9.98 9.23
N PHE A 34 -10.52 -9.80 8.17
CA PHE A 34 -11.89 -10.30 8.08
C PHE A 34 -12.20 -10.83 6.68
N SER A 35 -13.17 -11.76 6.62
CA SER A 35 -13.68 -12.32 5.37
C SER A 35 -15.08 -11.79 5.08
N GLN A 36 -15.29 -11.27 3.87
CA GLN A 36 -16.60 -10.85 3.41
C GLN A 36 -16.64 -10.82 1.87
N SER A 37 -17.58 -11.55 1.29
CA SER A 37 -17.86 -11.44 -0.14
C SER A 37 -18.59 -10.13 -0.45
N GLN A 38 -18.28 -9.53 -1.58
CA GLN A 38 -18.88 -8.28 -2.06
C GLN A 38 -18.80 -7.16 -1.02
N TYR A 39 -17.70 -7.11 -0.26
CA TYR A 39 -17.44 -6.06 0.71
C TYR A 39 -17.43 -4.71 0.01
N ASN A 40 -18.17 -3.74 0.53
CA ASN A 40 -18.22 -2.40 -0.05
C ASN A 40 -17.00 -1.59 0.40
N TRP A 41 -15.91 -1.71 -0.36
CA TRP A 41 -14.74 -0.85 -0.21
C TRP A 41 -15.11 0.59 -0.57
N GLY A 42 -14.78 1.55 0.29
CA GLY A 42 -15.07 2.97 0.12
C GLY A 42 -13.86 3.76 -0.34
N SER A 43 -13.82 5.05 -0.03
CA SER A 43 -12.68 5.89 -0.37
C SER A 43 -11.40 5.39 0.32
N SER A 44 -10.29 5.42 -0.41
CA SER A 44 -8.98 5.04 0.10
C SER A 44 -7.89 5.88 -0.55
N GLN A 45 -6.83 6.11 0.21
CA GLN A 45 -5.56 6.59 -0.31
C GLN A 45 -4.46 5.62 0.14
N ILE A 46 -3.56 5.29 -0.79
CA ILE A 46 -2.31 4.61 -0.47
C ILE A 46 -1.20 5.48 -1.05
N THR A 47 -0.37 6.02 -0.18
CA THR A 47 0.74 6.87 -0.60
C THR A 47 2.00 6.03 -0.77
N ILE A 48 2.63 6.16 -1.94
CA ILE A 48 3.91 5.54 -2.27
C ILE A 48 5.00 6.59 -2.09
N VAL A 49 6.09 6.18 -1.44
CA VAL A 49 7.31 6.99 -1.27
C VAL A 49 8.40 6.39 -2.15
N THR A 50 9.02 7.22 -2.97
CA THR A 50 10.11 6.83 -3.86
C THR A 50 11.36 7.66 -3.63
N PRO A 51 12.54 7.17 -4.04
CA PRO A 51 13.72 8.03 -4.14
C PRO A 51 13.48 9.18 -5.13
N SER A 52 13.91 10.39 -4.77
CA SER A 52 13.89 11.58 -5.65
C SER A 52 14.75 11.48 -6.92
N SER A 53 15.54 10.42 -7.06
CA SER A 53 16.31 10.16 -8.29
C SER A 53 15.43 9.64 -9.44
N LEU A 54 14.16 9.33 -9.17
CA LEU A 54 13.21 8.97 -10.20
C LEU A 54 12.81 10.18 -11.04
N THR A 55 12.27 9.93 -12.22
CA THR A 55 11.69 11.01 -13.04
C THR A 55 10.40 11.51 -12.39
N ASN A 56 10.28 12.83 -12.25
CA ASN A 56 9.10 13.50 -11.69
C ASN A 56 7.90 13.37 -12.64
N VAL A 57 7.21 12.24 -12.57
CA VAL A 57 6.03 11.93 -13.38
C VAL A 57 5.05 11.08 -12.58
N ALA A 58 3.74 11.29 -12.77
CA ALA A 58 2.72 10.45 -12.16
C ALA A 58 2.83 9.00 -12.64
N PHE A 59 2.48 8.04 -11.77
CA PHE A 59 2.47 6.63 -12.14
C PHE A 59 1.31 6.30 -13.07
N SER A 60 1.60 5.52 -14.11
CA SER A 60 0.56 4.85 -14.89
C SER A 60 0.03 3.64 -14.10
N VAL A 61 -0.95 3.88 -13.23
CA VAL A 61 -1.56 2.87 -12.37
C VAL A 61 -2.54 1.98 -13.15
N VAL A 62 -2.42 0.67 -12.97
CA VAL A 62 -3.37 -0.33 -13.46
C VAL A 62 -4.13 -0.90 -12.27
N SER A 63 -5.43 -0.64 -12.22
CA SER A 63 -6.32 -1.10 -11.16
C SER A 63 -6.63 -2.59 -11.30
N THR A 64 -6.68 -3.31 -10.17
CA THR A 64 -7.01 -4.74 -10.13
C THR A 64 -8.26 -5.01 -9.27
N ALA A 65 -8.39 -4.36 -8.12
CA ALA A 65 -9.52 -4.57 -7.21
C ALA A 65 -9.86 -3.31 -6.41
N ALA A 66 -11.05 -3.30 -5.78
CA ALA A 66 -11.49 -2.23 -4.89
C ALA A 66 -11.60 -0.83 -5.54
N GLY A 67 -11.95 -0.78 -6.82
CA GLY A 67 -12.24 0.45 -7.56
C GLY A 67 -11.13 0.89 -8.51
N GLY A 68 -11.33 2.07 -9.08
CA GLY A 68 -10.33 2.72 -9.93
C GLY A 68 -9.30 3.45 -9.09
N TRP A 69 -8.06 2.97 -9.15
CA TRP A 69 -6.89 3.57 -8.52
C TRP A 69 -6.18 4.51 -9.49
N THR A 70 -5.86 5.70 -9.01
CA THR A 70 -5.25 6.77 -9.80
C THR A 70 -4.24 7.53 -8.95
N ASP A 71 -3.08 7.85 -9.52
CA ASP A 71 -2.09 8.71 -8.88
C ASP A 71 -2.57 10.17 -8.98
N ASN A 72 -3.25 10.64 -7.93
CA ASN A 72 -4.02 11.89 -7.96
C ASN A 72 -3.27 13.09 -7.41
N SER A 73 -2.24 12.83 -6.61
CA SER A 73 -1.46 13.86 -5.92
C SER A 73 0.00 13.48 -5.94
N GLN A 74 0.87 14.41 -6.34
CA GLN A 74 2.31 14.20 -6.33
C GLN A 74 3.01 15.38 -5.68
N VAL A 75 4.08 15.09 -4.94
CA VAL A 75 5.07 16.08 -4.55
C VAL A 75 6.44 15.46 -4.70
N TYR A 76 7.37 16.25 -5.22
CA TYR A 76 8.70 15.78 -5.61
C TYR A 76 9.78 16.46 -4.77
N ASP A 77 10.91 15.79 -4.63
CA ASP A 77 12.13 16.33 -4.04
C ASP A 77 11.98 16.81 -2.58
N VAL A 78 11.16 16.13 -1.77
CA VAL A 78 10.98 16.43 -0.34
C VAL A 78 11.87 15.54 0.50
N PHE A 79 12.92 16.13 1.08
CA PHE A 79 13.94 15.43 1.88
C PHE A 79 14.53 14.20 1.18
N GLY A 80 14.74 14.30 -0.15
CA GLY A 80 15.30 13.22 -0.97
C GLY A 80 14.28 12.15 -1.39
N SER A 81 12.98 12.37 -1.16
CA SER A 81 11.91 11.47 -1.55
C SER A 81 10.83 12.18 -2.38
N ASP A 82 10.14 11.41 -3.21
CA ASP A 82 8.88 11.82 -3.83
C ASP A 82 7.71 11.07 -3.19
N PHE A 83 6.55 11.70 -3.21
CA PHE A 83 5.32 11.19 -2.62
C PHE A 83 4.22 11.16 -3.67
N HIS A 84 3.58 10.01 -3.80
CA HIS A 84 2.53 9.75 -4.79
C HIS A 84 1.29 9.23 -4.07
N GLY A 85 0.26 10.07 -3.96
CA GLY A 85 -1.02 9.76 -3.34
C GLY A 85 -1.93 9.05 -4.32
N VAL A 86 -1.96 7.71 -4.25
CA VAL A 86 -2.81 6.90 -5.13
C VAL A 86 -4.18 6.71 -4.48
N GLY A 87 -5.21 7.31 -5.07
CA GLY A 87 -6.57 7.32 -4.54
C GLY A 87 -7.52 6.39 -5.28
N SER A 88 -8.52 5.87 -4.56
CA SER A 88 -9.67 5.14 -5.11
C SER A 88 -10.95 5.61 -4.43
N THR A 89 -12.06 5.69 -5.18
CA THR A 89 -13.41 5.91 -4.64
C THR A 89 -14.06 4.63 -4.11
N GLY A 90 -13.40 3.48 -4.29
CA GLY A 90 -13.89 2.18 -3.86
C GLY A 90 -14.80 1.48 -4.89
N LEU A 91 -14.91 0.16 -4.72
CA LEU A 91 -15.87 -0.72 -5.40
C LEU A 91 -16.03 -2.00 -4.56
N LYS A 92 -17.06 -2.79 -4.83
CA LYS A 92 -17.19 -4.12 -4.23
C LYS A 92 -15.98 -5.00 -4.53
N VAL A 93 -15.51 -5.71 -3.50
CA VAL A 93 -14.39 -6.64 -3.57
C VAL A 93 -14.65 -7.82 -2.64
N ASP A 94 -14.23 -9.02 -3.04
CA ASP A 94 -14.26 -10.18 -2.15
C ASP A 94 -13.00 -10.15 -1.28
N LEU A 95 -13.20 -10.24 0.04
CA LEU A 95 -12.13 -10.26 1.04
C LEU A 95 -12.12 -11.60 1.76
N VAL A 96 -10.92 -12.12 2.00
CA VAL A 96 -10.69 -13.29 2.85
C VAL A 96 -9.66 -12.88 3.89
N ALA A 97 -9.97 -13.15 5.16
CA ALA A 97 -9.11 -12.84 6.28
C ALA A 97 -7.70 -13.42 6.05
N ASP A 98 -6.69 -12.58 6.33
CA ASP A 98 -5.26 -12.87 6.21
C ASP A 98 -4.78 -13.25 4.79
N GLN A 99 -5.62 -13.09 3.77
CA GLN A 99 -5.24 -13.26 2.37
C GLN A 99 -5.02 -11.91 1.69
N GLU A 100 -3.95 -11.82 0.91
CA GLU A 100 -3.64 -10.60 0.19
C GLU A 100 -4.53 -10.43 -1.04
N VAL A 101 -5.01 -9.20 -1.24
CA VAL A 101 -5.71 -8.77 -2.45
C VAL A 101 -4.83 -7.76 -3.17
N LEU A 102 -4.51 -8.04 -4.44
CA LEU A 102 -3.84 -7.08 -5.31
C LEU A 102 -4.80 -5.93 -5.61
N LEU A 103 -4.48 -4.73 -5.15
CA LEU A 103 -5.32 -3.55 -5.37
C LEU A 103 -5.02 -2.93 -6.72
N PHE A 104 -3.74 -2.68 -6.97
CA PHE A 104 -3.25 -2.11 -8.21
C PHE A 104 -1.76 -2.40 -8.40
N HIS A 105 -1.28 -2.16 -9.61
CA HIS A 105 0.13 -2.25 -9.95
C HIS A 105 0.54 -1.12 -10.89
N PHE A 106 1.84 -0.86 -10.99
CA PHE A 106 2.40 0.13 -11.89
C PHE A 106 3.82 -0.26 -12.31
N VAL A 107 4.30 0.39 -13.37
CA VAL A 107 5.68 0.27 -13.85
C VAL A 107 6.33 1.64 -13.79
N LEU A 108 7.61 1.67 -13.44
CA LEU A 108 8.41 2.88 -13.57
C LEU A 108 8.79 3.08 -15.04
N ALA A 109 9.04 4.33 -15.44
CA ALA A 109 9.43 4.65 -16.81
C ALA A 109 10.71 3.93 -17.27
N SER A 110 11.62 3.62 -16.35
CA SER A 110 12.83 2.83 -16.63
C SER A 110 12.53 1.36 -16.96
N GLY A 111 11.34 0.86 -16.62
CA GLY A 111 10.98 -0.56 -16.72
C GLY A 111 11.79 -1.49 -15.80
N GLN A 112 12.63 -0.93 -14.93
CA GLN A 112 13.50 -1.67 -14.03
C GLN A 112 13.03 -1.55 -12.59
N CYS A 113 13.38 -2.56 -11.79
CA CYS A 113 13.27 -2.44 -10.35
C CYS A 113 14.27 -1.41 -9.83
N ILE A 114 13.76 -0.42 -9.14
CA ILE A 114 14.50 0.52 -8.30
C ILE A 114 14.29 0.15 -6.83
N PRO A 115 15.36 -0.05 -6.05
CA PRO A 115 15.22 -0.40 -4.65
C PRO A 115 14.73 0.81 -3.83
N GLY A 116 14.08 0.53 -2.70
CA GLY A 116 13.74 1.54 -1.71
C GLY A 116 12.34 2.15 -1.84
N LEU A 117 11.54 1.79 -2.86
CA LEU A 117 10.13 2.18 -2.87
C LEU A 117 9.42 1.53 -1.69
N ARG A 118 8.63 2.31 -0.95
CA ARG A 118 7.86 1.87 0.21
C ARG A 118 6.53 2.60 0.26
N LEU A 119 5.65 2.17 1.14
CA LEU A 119 4.44 2.92 1.49
C LEU A 119 4.76 3.98 2.54
N PHE A 120 3.98 5.06 2.51
CA PHE A 120 4.01 6.14 3.50
C PHE A 120 3.67 5.62 4.91
N ILE A 121 4.35 6.13 5.93
CA ILE A 121 4.13 5.77 7.33
C ILE A 121 3.41 6.93 8.01
N ASN A 122 2.08 6.79 8.19
CA ASN A 122 1.26 7.79 8.86
C ASN A 122 1.86 8.18 10.22
N GLY A 123 1.96 9.49 10.47
CA GLY A 123 2.49 10.05 11.71
C GLY A 123 4.03 10.07 11.82
N THR A 124 4.75 9.44 10.89
CA THR A 124 6.22 9.42 10.85
C THR A 124 6.78 10.17 9.65
N ASP A 125 6.22 9.93 8.47
CA ASP A 125 6.62 10.65 7.27
C ASP A 125 6.13 12.11 7.30
N PRO A 126 6.77 13.03 6.53
CA PRO A 126 6.44 14.45 6.55
C PRO A 126 4.95 14.70 6.27
N GLY A 127 4.28 15.39 7.20
CA GLY A 127 2.90 15.82 7.03
C GLY A 127 2.78 17.06 6.14
N SER A 128 1.55 17.47 5.83
CA SER A 128 1.22 18.55 4.88
C SER A 128 1.89 19.90 5.17
N ILE A 129 2.22 20.18 6.43
CA ILE A 129 2.90 21.42 6.86
C ILE A 129 4.43 21.36 6.75
N ALA A 130 5.01 20.21 6.44
CA ALA A 130 6.46 20.08 6.33
C ALA A 130 6.98 20.84 5.09
N PRO A 131 8.20 21.42 5.16
CA PRO A 131 8.81 22.10 4.01
C PRO A 131 8.81 21.24 2.75
N GLY A 132 8.37 21.81 1.63
CA GLY A 132 8.29 21.13 0.33
C GLY A 132 7.02 20.31 0.09
N MET A 133 6.24 19.98 1.13
CA MET A 133 4.99 19.21 0.97
C MET A 133 3.86 20.02 0.33
N ASN A 134 3.97 21.35 0.28
CA ASN A 134 3.04 22.26 -0.41
C ASN A 134 1.56 22.08 -0.01
N GLY A 135 1.30 21.68 1.24
CA GLY A 135 -0.06 21.40 1.72
C GLY A 135 -0.64 20.06 1.28
N GLY A 136 0.13 19.21 0.59
CA GLY A 136 -0.29 17.87 0.19
C GLY A 136 -0.57 16.98 1.40
N ASP A 137 -1.77 16.44 1.47
CA ASP A 137 -2.20 15.53 2.54
C ASP A 137 -1.95 14.07 2.13
N PHE A 138 -0.73 13.62 2.39
CA PHE A 138 -0.31 12.26 2.09
C PHE A 138 -0.54 11.36 3.29
N SER A 139 -1.30 10.29 3.07
CA SER A 139 -1.59 9.29 4.09
C SER A 139 -1.93 7.93 3.46
N ASN A 140 -1.99 6.91 4.30
CA ASN A 140 -2.67 5.65 4.01
C ASN A 140 -4.00 5.60 4.76
N THR A 141 -5.09 5.36 4.04
CA THR A 141 -6.45 5.32 4.57
C THR A 141 -7.29 4.25 3.88
N MET A 142 -8.22 3.69 4.64
CA MET A 142 -9.20 2.76 4.14
C MET A 142 -10.52 2.98 4.85
N TYR A 143 -11.56 3.32 4.10
CA TYR A 143 -12.91 3.47 4.64
C TYR A 143 -13.85 2.44 4.01
N SER A 144 -14.84 1.99 4.77
CA SER A 144 -15.98 1.30 4.16
C SER A 144 -16.83 2.31 3.38
N SER A 145 -17.51 1.88 2.31
CA SER A 145 -18.42 2.77 1.59
C SER A 145 -19.55 3.33 2.44
N GLY A 146 -19.88 2.67 3.56
CA GLY A 146 -20.87 3.13 4.53
C GLY A 146 -20.36 4.21 5.48
N ASP A 147 -19.04 4.45 5.55
CA ASP A 147 -18.43 5.47 6.40
C ASP A 147 -18.26 6.79 5.65
N ILE A 148 -19.40 7.41 5.34
CA ILE A 148 -19.49 8.64 4.55
C ILE A 148 -18.76 9.81 5.25
N LEU A 149 -18.66 9.76 6.58
CA LEU A 149 -18.01 10.80 7.39
C LEU A 149 -16.51 10.51 7.64
N GLY A 150 -15.98 9.41 7.11
CA GLY A 150 -14.57 9.03 7.27
C GLY A 150 -14.14 8.87 8.73
N SER A 151 -15.07 8.49 9.61
CA SER A 151 -14.85 8.45 11.06
C SER A 151 -14.16 7.16 11.53
N ASN A 152 -14.17 6.12 10.69
CA ASN A 152 -13.64 4.80 10.99
C ASN A 152 -12.66 4.35 9.90
N ASN A 153 -11.44 4.86 9.98
CA ASN A 153 -10.34 4.39 9.15
C ASN A 153 -9.95 2.97 9.56
N LEU A 154 -10.14 2.00 8.66
CA LEU A 154 -9.81 0.59 8.86
C LEU A 154 -8.34 0.28 8.56
N TYR A 155 -7.61 1.20 7.92
CA TYR A 155 -6.16 1.04 7.76
C TYR A 155 -5.47 1.17 9.12
N ILE A 156 -4.64 0.18 9.47
CA ILE A 156 -3.91 0.19 10.75
C ILE A 156 -2.39 0.27 10.61
N ALA A 157 -1.81 -0.27 9.53
CA ALA A 157 -0.37 -0.34 9.38
C ALA A 157 0.05 -0.80 7.97
N ASN A 158 1.32 -0.55 7.64
CA ASN A 158 2.00 -1.26 6.59
C ASN A 158 2.73 -2.49 7.15
N TYR A 159 2.83 -3.57 6.39
CA TYR A 159 3.71 -4.70 6.69
C TYR A 159 4.75 -4.87 5.60
N ALA A 160 5.90 -5.47 5.95
CA ALA A 160 7.04 -5.65 5.04
C ALA A 160 7.46 -4.35 4.30
N ASN A 161 7.41 -3.21 5.00
CA ASN A 161 7.54 -1.88 4.41
C ASN A 161 8.96 -1.29 4.50
N THR A 162 10.00 -2.13 4.46
CA THR A 162 11.40 -1.73 4.62
C THR A 162 12.05 -1.20 3.34
N GLY A 163 11.24 -0.96 2.29
CA GLY A 163 11.72 -0.67 0.95
C GLY A 163 11.76 -1.92 0.08
N THR A 164 11.35 -1.77 -1.18
CA THR A 164 11.41 -2.83 -2.18
C THR A 164 12.85 -3.24 -2.47
N VAL A 165 13.04 -4.54 -2.71
CA VAL A 165 14.32 -5.14 -3.07
C VAL A 165 14.27 -5.65 -4.50
N CYS A 166 15.36 -5.45 -5.24
CA CYS A 166 15.44 -5.76 -6.66
C CYS A 166 16.17 -7.07 -6.97
N THR A 167 16.46 -7.86 -5.95
CA THR A 167 17.20 -9.11 -6.07
C THR A 167 16.29 -10.27 -5.68
N ALA A 168 16.31 -11.33 -6.49
CA ALA A 168 15.73 -12.60 -6.06
C ALA A 168 16.53 -13.14 -4.87
N CYS A 169 15.86 -13.42 -3.76
CA CYS A 169 16.48 -14.18 -2.68
C CYS A 169 16.58 -15.65 -3.13
N ASN A 170 17.66 -16.00 -3.81
CA ASN A 170 17.96 -17.39 -4.13
C ASN A 170 18.53 -18.06 -2.87
N LEU A 171 17.65 -18.57 -2.02
CA LEU A 171 18.07 -19.45 -0.92
C LEU A 171 18.51 -20.79 -1.52
N GLN A 172 19.82 -20.96 -1.72
CA GLN A 172 20.38 -22.26 -2.06
C GLN A 172 20.56 -23.07 -0.79
N ALA A 173 19.81 -24.17 -0.67
CA ALA A 173 19.98 -25.09 0.45
C ALA A 173 21.42 -25.65 0.47
N PRO A 174 22.07 -25.76 1.64
CA PRO A 174 23.40 -26.35 1.72
C PRO A 174 23.35 -27.82 1.28
N ILE A 175 24.30 -28.19 0.44
CA ILE A 175 24.43 -29.57 -0.05
C ILE A 175 24.97 -30.40 1.13
N LEU A 176 24.16 -31.34 1.64
CA LEU A 176 24.63 -32.34 2.59
C LEU A 176 25.61 -33.27 1.87
N SER A 177 26.92 -33.07 2.06
CA SER A 177 27.92 -34.07 1.69
C SER A 177 27.82 -35.23 2.68
N LYS A 178 27.38 -36.41 2.22
CA LYS A 178 27.56 -37.65 2.98
C LYS A 178 29.07 -37.93 3.03
N LEU A 179 29.63 -37.95 4.24
CA LEU A 179 30.91 -38.60 4.52
C LEU A 179 30.73 -40.12 4.47
#